data_AF-A0A1Y2ADQ8-F1
#
_entry.id   AF-A0A1Y2ADQ8-F1
#
_cell.length_a   1.000
_cell.length_b   1.000
_cell.length_c   1.000
_cell.angle_alpha   90.00
_cell.angle_beta   90.00
_cell.angle_gamma   90.00
#
_symmetry.space_group_name_H-M   'P 1'
#
loop_
_entity.id
_entity.type
_entity.pdbx_description
1 polymer ?
#
loop_
_entity_poly.entity_id
_entity_poly.type
_entity_poly.pdbx_seq_one_letter_code
_entity_poly.pdbx_strand_id
1 'polypeptide(L)'
;PCDTNNDHLDADSKAFVTDCDSFGYCAINGTCLPRQCRRDEYILSSLVDANSPIPPLCPPGSFCPDSASGCLALVPVGGKCQLNRDDECQPPIQNIVSSDPYDQMQASAAICLLGTCMYGNATLGSACISESTTYVGYDISGMSFSNQVVRDNCIENQGYCDQTQNICLALKSLSSSCAADRECQSYNCNSNNECVIPPESAIHVARWIYVLVGLGLSTAMATILAILILMHNRAQNAHRIMLEEYYKEQ
;
A
#
# COMPACT_ATOMS: atom_id res chain seq x y z
N PRO A 1 16.73 -30.36 5.39
CA PRO A 1 18.01 -29.65 5.63
C PRO A 1 18.05 -28.46 4.68
N CYS A 2 18.75 -27.40 5.04
CA CYS A 2 18.86 -26.17 4.26
C CYS A 2 20.30 -25.66 4.27
N ASP A 3 20.68 -24.80 3.32
CA ASP A 3 21.96 -24.10 3.28
C ASP A 3 21.74 -22.60 3.09
N THR A 4 22.28 -21.78 3.99
CA THR A 4 22.18 -20.31 3.90
C THR A 4 22.90 -19.74 2.68
N ASN A 5 23.81 -20.49 2.05
CA ASN A 5 24.45 -20.08 0.80
C ASN A 5 23.48 -20.12 -0.40
N ASN A 6 22.37 -20.84 -0.27
CA ASN A 6 21.30 -20.85 -1.27
C ASN A 6 20.31 -19.70 -1.04
N ASP A 7 20.45 -18.90 0.02
CA ASP A 7 19.59 -17.75 0.26
C ASP A 7 19.95 -16.61 -0.71
N HIS A 8 19.00 -16.21 -1.55
CA HIS A 8 19.20 -15.14 -2.53
C HIS A 8 17.88 -14.46 -2.90
N LEU A 9 17.95 -13.38 -3.65
CA LEU A 9 16.77 -12.80 -4.29
C LEU A 9 16.56 -13.45 -5.65
N ASP A 10 15.32 -13.85 -5.92
CA ASP A 10 14.91 -14.35 -7.22
C ASP A 10 15.24 -13.34 -8.32
N ALA A 11 15.83 -13.81 -9.42
CA ALA A 11 16.35 -12.95 -10.47
C ALA A 11 15.26 -12.13 -11.19
N ASP A 12 14.02 -12.61 -11.19
CA ASP A 12 12.89 -11.98 -11.87
C ASP A 12 12.10 -11.09 -10.89
N SER A 13 11.50 -11.71 -9.87
CA SER A 13 10.59 -11.09 -8.90
C SER A 13 11.29 -10.34 -7.77
N LYS A 14 12.59 -10.58 -7.55
CA LYS A 14 13.36 -10.12 -6.38
C LYS A 14 12.75 -10.56 -5.05
N ALA A 15 11.92 -11.60 -5.04
CA ALA A 15 11.46 -12.22 -3.80
C ALA A 15 12.63 -12.97 -3.14
N PHE A 16 12.64 -12.99 -1.80
CA PHE A 16 13.64 -13.78 -1.07
C PHE A 16 13.36 -15.28 -1.25
N VAL A 17 14.37 -16.01 -1.69
CA VAL A 17 14.37 -17.46 -1.93
C VAL A 17 15.27 -18.11 -0.90
N THR A 18 14.77 -19.17 -0.27
CA THR A 18 15.49 -20.00 0.70
C THR A 18 15.08 -21.46 0.50
N ASP A 19 15.89 -22.40 1.00
CA ASP A 19 15.61 -23.85 0.94
C ASP A 19 14.42 -24.27 1.85
N CYS A 20 14.01 -23.40 2.77
CA CYS A 20 12.90 -23.64 3.69
C CYS A 20 11.55 -23.23 3.08
N ASP A 21 10.46 -23.73 3.66
CA ASP A 21 9.12 -23.34 3.24
C ASP A 21 8.78 -21.88 3.63
N SER A 22 7.61 -21.41 3.22
CA SER A 22 7.14 -20.06 3.51
C SER A 22 6.90 -19.77 5.01
N PHE A 23 7.02 -20.75 5.89
CA PHE A 23 6.82 -20.60 7.34
C PHE A 23 8.10 -20.77 8.15
N GLY A 24 9.21 -21.13 7.49
CA GLY A 24 10.51 -21.32 8.09
C GLY A 24 11.58 -20.38 7.58
N TYR A 25 12.75 -20.51 8.18
CA TYR A 25 14.00 -19.91 7.74
C TYR A 25 15.15 -20.90 7.92
N CYS A 26 16.21 -20.74 7.13
CA CYS A 26 17.38 -21.57 7.27
C CYS A 26 18.28 -21.10 8.41
N ALA A 27 18.43 -21.91 9.45
CA ALA A 27 19.38 -21.65 10.52
C ALA A 27 20.80 -22.11 10.12
N ILE A 28 21.82 -21.50 10.75
CA ILE A 28 23.25 -21.75 10.46
C ILE A 28 23.64 -23.23 10.63
N ASN A 29 22.89 -23.98 11.44
CA ASN A 29 23.07 -25.43 11.63
C ASN A 29 22.44 -26.29 10.51
N GLY A 30 22.01 -25.67 9.40
CA GLY A 30 21.41 -26.33 8.23
C GLY A 30 20.01 -26.89 8.49
N THR A 31 19.29 -26.34 9.47
CA THR A 31 17.94 -26.77 9.84
C THR A 31 16.91 -25.68 9.57
N CYS A 32 15.79 -26.04 8.97
CA CYS A 32 14.65 -25.13 8.84
C CYS A 32 13.98 -24.97 10.20
N LEU A 33 13.97 -23.75 10.72
CA LEU A 33 13.30 -23.39 11.96
C LEU A 33 12.10 -22.48 11.64
N PRO A 34 11.04 -22.48 12.47
CA PRO A 34 9.92 -21.56 12.29
C PRO A 34 10.38 -20.10 12.31
N ARG A 35 9.73 -19.25 11.50
CA ARG A 35 9.96 -17.81 11.50
C ARG A 35 9.86 -17.23 12.91
N GLN A 36 10.79 -16.34 13.26
CA GLN A 36 10.89 -15.75 14.61
C GLN A 36 10.32 -14.33 14.67
N CYS A 37 10.10 -13.70 13.52
CA CYS A 37 9.46 -12.40 13.41
C CYS A 37 8.61 -12.32 12.13
N ARG A 38 7.74 -11.32 12.05
CA ARG A 38 7.00 -10.98 10.83
C ARG A 38 7.12 -9.49 10.52
N ARG A 39 6.88 -9.15 9.25
CA ARG A 39 6.76 -7.77 8.75
C ARG A 39 5.32 -7.38 8.52
N ASP A 40 4.53 -8.30 7.96
CA ASP A 40 3.14 -8.04 7.60
C ASP A 40 2.30 -7.87 8.87
N GLU A 41 1.69 -6.69 9.04
CA GLU A 41 0.80 -6.39 10.17
C GLU A 41 -0.50 -7.20 10.09
N TYR A 42 -1.01 -7.39 8.86
CA TYR A 42 -2.21 -8.16 8.59
C TYR A 42 -1.86 -9.57 8.11
N ILE A 43 -2.19 -10.54 8.94
CA ILE A 43 -2.17 -11.96 8.55
C ILE A 43 -3.53 -12.31 7.95
N LEU A 44 -3.53 -13.00 6.81
CA LEU A 44 -4.75 -13.66 6.33
C LEU A 44 -5.04 -14.82 7.29
N SER A 45 -6.05 -14.65 8.15
CA SER A 45 -6.43 -15.63 9.17
C SER A 45 -6.76 -17.03 8.62
N SER A 46 -7.08 -17.12 7.32
CA SER A 46 -7.29 -18.39 6.60
C SER A 46 -6.02 -19.20 6.36
N LEU A 47 -4.83 -18.62 6.53
CA LEU A 47 -3.53 -19.28 6.35
C LEU A 47 -2.92 -19.78 7.67
N VAL A 48 -3.55 -19.47 8.81
CA VAL A 48 -3.04 -19.81 10.13
C VAL A 48 -3.70 -21.10 10.60
N ASP A 49 -2.93 -22.18 10.64
CA ASP A 49 -3.29 -23.35 11.44
C ASP A 49 -3.42 -22.89 12.91
N ALA A 50 -4.55 -23.19 13.56
CA ALA A 50 -4.81 -22.82 14.94
C ALA A 50 -3.73 -23.29 15.93
N ASN A 51 -2.93 -24.29 15.53
CA ASN A 51 -1.85 -24.85 16.33
C ASN A 51 -0.46 -24.20 16.08
N SER A 52 -0.32 -23.33 15.09
CA SER A 52 0.96 -22.68 14.77
C SER A 52 1.00 -21.25 15.31
N PRO A 53 1.92 -20.91 16.22
CA PRO A 53 2.02 -19.56 16.76
C PRO A 53 2.42 -18.58 15.65
N ILE A 54 1.68 -17.49 15.54
CA ILE A 54 2.00 -16.40 14.62
C ILE A 54 3.26 -15.69 15.13
N PRO A 55 4.31 -15.52 14.30
CA PRO A 55 5.51 -14.78 14.71
C PRO A 55 5.16 -13.35 15.14
N PRO A 56 5.83 -12.81 16.17
CA PRO A 56 5.57 -11.44 16.62
C PRO A 56 6.07 -10.41 15.62
N LEU A 57 5.48 -9.21 15.66
CA LEU A 57 6.10 -8.03 15.05
C LEU A 57 7.32 -7.63 15.88
N CYS A 58 8.30 -7.02 15.22
CA CYS A 58 9.47 -6.50 15.92
C CYS A 58 9.13 -5.24 16.74
N PRO A 59 9.73 -5.09 17.94
CA PRO A 59 9.52 -3.89 18.73
C PRO A 59 10.08 -2.64 18.03
N PRO A 60 9.60 -1.43 18.38
CA PRO A 60 10.12 -0.19 17.84
C PRO A 60 11.65 -0.09 17.98
N GLY A 61 12.34 0.39 16.94
CA GLY A 61 13.80 0.45 16.90
C GLY A 61 14.49 -0.84 16.47
N SER A 62 13.72 -1.82 15.96
CA SER A 62 14.22 -3.05 15.37
C SER A 62 13.42 -3.43 14.13
N PHE A 63 13.99 -4.27 13.27
CA PHE A 63 13.36 -4.75 12.04
C PHE A 63 13.41 -6.28 11.93
N CYS A 64 12.56 -6.84 11.08
CA CYS A 64 12.58 -8.26 10.74
C CYS A 64 13.28 -8.45 9.39
N PRO A 65 14.41 -9.17 9.30
CA PRO A 65 15.11 -9.41 8.04
C PRO A 65 14.25 -10.27 7.09
N ASP A 66 14.57 -10.32 5.80
CA ASP A 66 13.82 -11.12 4.81
C ASP A 66 13.84 -12.63 5.14
N SER A 67 14.90 -13.11 5.79
CA SER A 67 14.98 -14.48 6.30
C SER A 67 14.02 -14.73 7.46
N ALA A 68 13.48 -13.69 8.11
CA ALA A 68 12.62 -13.79 9.29
C ALA A 68 13.25 -14.59 10.45
N SER A 69 14.59 -14.59 10.54
CA SER A 69 15.38 -15.29 11.57
C SER A 69 15.24 -14.70 12.97
N GLY A 70 14.67 -13.50 13.11
CA GLY A 70 14.45 -12.80 14.37
C GLY A 70 14.67 -11.30 14.24
N CYS A 71 14.24 -10.54 15.24
CA CYS A 71 14.35 -9.07 15.21
C CYS A 71 15.81 -8.61 15.39
N LEU A 72 16.24 -7.71 14.51
CA LEU A 72 17.58 -7.12 14.49
C LEU A 72 17.49 -5.62 14.75
N ALA A 73 18.53 -5.03 15.33
CA ALA A 73 18.62 -3.59 15.52
C ALA A 73 18.69 -2.85 14.17
N LEU A 74 18.12 -1.65 14.08
CA LEU A 74 18.20 -0.82 12.87
C LEU A 74 19.66 -0.56 12.45
N VAL A 75 19.88 -0.56 11.14
CA VAL A 75 21.16 -0.39 10.49
C VAL A 75 21.52 1.10 10.43
N PRO A 76 22.67 1.52 10.96
CA PRO A 76 23.10 2.92 10.84
C PRO A 76 23.43 3.28 9.39
N VAL A 77 23.39 4.58 9.08
CA VAL A 77 23.82 5.08 7.76
C VAL A 77 25.23 4.61 7.40
N GLY A 78 25.40 4.19 6.15
CA GLY A 78 26.61 3.54 5.62
C GLY A 78 26.65 2.02 5.85
N GLY A 79 25.75 1.47 6.67
CA GLY A 79 25.60 0.04 6.87
C GLY A 79 24.90 -0.66 5.71
N LYS A 80 24.97 -2.00 5.68
CA LYS A 80 24.34 -2.84 4.66
C LYS A 80 22.88 -3.12 4.97
N CYS A 81 22.03 -2.99 3.94
CA CYS A 81 20.60 -3.25 4.01
C CYS A 81 20.14 -4.10 2.82
N GLN A 82 18.99 -4.73 2.97
CA GLN A 82 18.37 -5.58 1.95
C GLN A 82 17.60 -4.75 0.91
N LEU A 83 17.42 -5.29 -0.30
CA LEU A 83 16.82 -4.54 -1.43
C LEU A 83 15.41 -4.05 -1.10
N ASN A 84 15.15 -2.75 -1.25
CA ASN A 84 13.87 -2.10 -0.93
C ASN A 84 13.42 -2.27 0.53
N ARG A 85 14.39 -2.29 1.45
CA ARG A 85 14.15 -2.46 2.88
C ARG A 85 14.57 -1.21 3.66
N ASP A 86 13.85 -0.13 3.43
CA ASP A 86 14.07 1.16 4.13
C ASP A 86 13.79 1.06 5.62
N ASP A 87 12.89 0.14 6.01
CA ASP A 87 12.54 -0.16 7.40
C ASP A 87 13.72 -0.70 8.22
N GLU A 88 14.78 -1.18 7.57
CA GLU A 88 16.02 -1.61 8.22
C GLU A 88 16.89 -0.42 8.60
N CYS A 89 16.77 0.70 7.89
CA CYS A 89 17.68 1.81 8.05
C CYS A 89 17.27 2.71 9.21
N GLN A 90 18.24 3.10 10.02
CA GLN A 90 18.01 3.95 11.18
C GLN A 90 17.60 5.36 10.73
N PRO A 91 16.39 5.83 11.09
CA PRO A 91 15.94 7.17 10.72
C PRO A 91 16.78 8.25 11.43
N PRO A 92 16.79 9.50 10.93
CA PRO A 92 17.44 10.59 11.62
C PRO A 92 16.81 10.80 13.01
N ILE A 93 17.62 11.19 14.00
CA ILE A 93 17.22 11.36 15.41
C ILE A 93 16.16 12.46 15.59
N GLN A 94 15.99 13.34 14.59
CA GLN A 94 14.99 14.39 14.63
C GLN A 94 13.61 13.81 14.24
N ASN A 95 12.71 13.78 15.22
CA ASN A 95 11.29 13.50 15.09
C ASN A 95 10.60 14.50 14.14
N ILE A 96 10.81 14.38 12.83
CA ILE A 96 9.88 14.96 11.84
C ILE A 96 8.72 13.97 11.75
N VAL A 97 7.84 14.04 12.75
CA VAL A 97 6.56 13.34 12.75
C VAL A 97 5.69 14.03 11.70
N SER A 98 5.54 13.38 10.55
CA SER A 98 4.39 13.59 9.67
C SER A 98 3.23 12.74 10.21
N SER A 99 2.09 13.39 10.44
CA SER A 99 0.90 12.82 11.05
C SER A 99 -0.07 12.24 10.02
N ASP A 100 0.42 11.43 9.09
CA ASP A 100 -0.45 10.72 8.16
C ASP A 100 -0.18 9.21 8.24
N PRO A 101 -1.18 8.39 8.61
CA PRO A 101 -1.07 6.93 8.63
C PRO A 101 -0.83 6.29 7.26
N TYR A 102 -1.00 7.05 6.17
CA TYR A 102 -0.88 6.57 4.78
C TYR A 102 0.17 7.30 3.94
N ASP A 103 0.80 8.37 4.45
CA ASP A 103 1.71 9.21 3.66
C ASP A 103 3.17 8.83 3.90
N GLN A 104 3.86 8.58 2.80
CA GLN A 104 5.26 8.23 2.78
C GLN A 104 6.10 9.37 3.40
N MET A 105 6.95 8.90 4.29
CA MET A 105 7.98 9.54 5.10
C MET A 105 8.59 10.85 4.54
N GLN A 106 8.03 12.00 4.91
CA GLN A 106 8.54 13.35 4.62
C GLN A 106 10.09 13.48 4.74
N ALA A 107 10.67 14.13 3.73
CA ALA A 107 12.00 14.76 3.67
C ALA A 107 13.03 14.31 4.73
N SER A 108 14.06 13.58 4.30
CA SER A 108 15.16 13.01 5.12
C SER A 108 14.89 11.63 5.72
N ALA A 109 13.94 10.87 5.18
CA ALA A 109 13.81 9.45 5.49
C ALA A 109 15.12 8.69 5.27
N ALA A 110 15.42 7.72 6.12
CA ALA A 110 16.48 6.77 5.85
C ALA A 110 15.99 5.82 4.75
N ILE A 111 16.81 5.63 3.73
CA ILE A 111 16.50 4.85 2.54
C ILE A 111 17.61 3.83 2.29
N CYS A 112 17.23 2.62 1.90
CA CYS A 112 18.15 1.62 1.40
C CYS A 112 18.28 1.76 -0.12
N LEU A 113 19.46 2.17 -0.59
CA LEU A 113 19.80 2.24 -2.01
C LEU A 113 21.14 1.55 -2.24
N LEU A 114 21.24 0.72 -3.29
CA LEU A 114 22.45 -0.02 -3.65
C LEU A 114 22.98 -0.86 -2.47
N GLY A 115 22.05 -1.43 -1.70
CA GLY A 115 22.33 -2.23 -0.50
C GLY A 115 23.04 -1.47 0.61
N THR A 116 22.90 -0.15 0.67
CA THR A 116 23.51 0.71 1.69
C THR A 116 22.50 1.71 2.25
N CYS A 117 22.41 1.80 3.58
CA CYS A 117 21.53 2.77 4.23
C CYS A 117 22.09 4.19 4.07
N MET A 118 21.25 5.12 3.63
CA MET A 118 21.58 6.54 3.49
C MET A 118 20.33 7.40 3.76
N TYR A 119 20.46 8.73 3.67
CA TYR A 119 19.32 9.63 3.81
C TYR A 119 18.82 10.12 2.45
N GLY A 120 17.50 10.19 2.29
CA GLY A 120 16.83 10.85 1.17
C GLY A 120 16.80 12.38 1.36
N ASN A 121 17.97 13.01 1.34
CA ASN A 121 18.14 14.44 1.66
C ASN A 121 18.86 15.24 0.57
N ALA A 122 19.02 14.69 -0.65
CA ALA A 122 19.64 15.42 -1.75
C ALA A 122 18.71 16.53 -2.26
N THR A 123 19.19 17.77 -2.20
CA THR A 123 18.46 18.98 -2.59
C THR A 123 18.45 19.17 -4.11
N LEU A 124 17.51 19.98 -4.61
CA LEU A 124 17.47 20.35 -6.03
C LEU A 124 18.81 20.88 -6.55
N GLY A 125 19.23 20.41 -7.72
CA GLY A 125 20.50 20.74 -8.35
C GLY A 125 21.74 20.08 -7.74
N SER A 126 21.61 19.34 -6.63
CA SER A 126 22.70 18.56 -6.06
C SER A 126 22.81 17.18 -6.70
N ALA A 127 23.98 16.55 -6.55
CA ALA A 127 24.20 15.20 -7.02
C ALA A 127 23.33 14.19 -6.26
N CYS A 128 22.77 13.23 -6.98
CA CYS A 128 21.88 12.20 -6.43
C CYS A 128 22.37 10.79 -6.76
N ILE A 129 21.88 9.84 -5.97
CA ILE A 129 22.10 8.40 -6.12
C ILE A 129 20.74 7.80 -6.46
N SER A 130 20.68 7.05 -7.55
CA SER A 130 19.48 6.31 -7.95
C SER A 130 19.78 4.81 -8.07
N GLU A 131 18.84 3.99 -7.62
CA GLU A 131 18.82 2.55 -7.82
C GLU A 131 17.66 2.18 -8.73
N SER A 132 17.94 1.40 -9.78
CA SER A 132 16.95 0.92 -10.73
C SER A 132 16.82 -0.59 -10.61
N THR A 133 15.62 -1.05 -10.27
CA THR A 133 15.30 -2.47 -10.12
C THR A 133 14.25 -2.88 -11.12
N THR A 134 14.58 -3.84 -11.98
CA THR A 134 13.62 -4.42 -12.93
C THR A 134 13.03 -5.69 -12.35
N TYR A 135 11.70 -5.70 -12.27
CA TYR A 135 10.88 -6.84 -11.91
C TYR A 135 10.34 -7.48 -13.18
N VAL A 136 10.39 -8.81 -13.25
CA VAL A 136 9.75 -9.57 -14.33
C VAL A 136 8.57 -10.32 -13.73
N GLY A 137 7.39 -10.04 -14.27
CA GLY A 137 6.15 -10.75 -13.96
C GLY A 137 5.67 -11.54 -15.18
N TYR A 138 4.69 -12.40 -14.97
CA TYR A 138 4.06 -13.20 -16.03
C TYR A 138 2.55 -12.97 -15.99
N ASP A 139 1.95 -12.72 -17.15
CA ASP A 139 0.50 -12.56 -17.28
C ASP A 139 -0.23 -13.91 -17.22
N ILE A 140 -1.57 -13.89 -17.27
CA ILE A 140 -2.41 -15.09 -17.28
C ILE A 140 -2.16 -16.01 -18.50
N SER A 141 -1.53 -15.49 -19.56
CA SER A 141 -1.17 -16.24 -20.77
C SER A 141 0.25 -16.82 -20.66
N GLY A 142 0.98 -16.53 -19.58
CA GLY A 142 2.38 -16.90 -19.38
C GLY A 142 3.37 -16.02 -20.13
N MET A 143 2.94 -14.90 -20.72
CA MET A 143 3.85 -13.93 -21.34
C MET A 143 4.49 -13.07 -20.26
N SER A 144 5.80 -12.88 -20.35
CA SER A 144 6.51 -12.02 -19.40
C SER A 144 6.27 -10.54 -19.70
N PHE A 145 6.15 -9.75 -18.65
CA PHE A 145 6.19 -8.31 -18.69
C PHE A 145 7.22 -7.81 -17.68
N SER A 146 7.90 -6.72 -18.00
CA SER A 146 8.90 -6.11 -17.13
C SER A 146 8.39 -4.79 -16.56
N ASN A 147 8.55 -4.61 -15.25
CA ASN A 147 8.28 -3.35 -14.58
C ASN A 147 9.57 -2.83 -13.94
N GLN A 148 9.99 -1.63 -14.32
CA GLN A 148 11.19 -1.00 -13.79
C GLN A 148 10.81 0.02 -12.72
N VAL A 149 11.27 -0.21 -11.50
CA VAL A 149 11.10 0.71 -10.38
C VAL A 149 12.43 1.42 -10.15
N VAL A 150 12.42 2.75 -10.16
CA VAL A 150 13.59 3.56 -9.86
C VAL A 150 13.35 4.34 -8.58
N ARG A 151 14.30 4.22 -7.65
CA ARG A 151 14.30 4.89 -6.35
C ARG A 151 15.54 5.76 -6.23
N ASP A 152 15.45 6.86 -5.49
CA ASP A 152 16.57 7.80 -5.36
C ASP A 152 16.57 8.51 -4.01
N ASN A 153 17.67 9.21 -3.72
CA ASN A 153 17.87 9.92 -2.46
C ASN A 153 17.54 11.42 -2.54
N CYS A 154 16.83 11.88 -3.59
CA CYS A 154 16.33 13.24 -3.62
C CYS A 154 15.28 13.46 -2.53
N ILE A 155 15.11 14.71 -2.10
CA ILE A 155 14.07 15.03 -1.11
C ILE A 155 12.70 14.72 -1.71
N GLU A 156 12.00 13.79 -1.08
CA GLU A 156 10.64 13.39 -1.43
C GLU A 156 9.70 14.59 -1.53
N ASN A 157 8.78 14.56 -2.50
CA ASN A 157 7.86 15.66 -2.82
C ASN A 157 8.50 16.98 -3.27
N GLN A 158 9.84 17.07 -3.39
CA GLN A 158 10.52 18.23 -3.94
C GLN A 158 11.14 17.94 -5.30
N GLY A 159 11.77 16.77 -5.46
CA GLY A 159 12.47 16.43 -6.69
C GLY A 159 12.65 14.94 -6.91
N TYR A 160 13.19 14.61 -8.08
CA TYR A 160 13.56 13.26 -8.51
C TYR A 160 14.98 13.26 -9.07
N CYS A 161 15.65 12.12 -9.03
CA CYS A 161 17.00 11.99 -9.57
C CYS A 161 16.97 11.71 -11.08
N ASP A 162 17.46 12.67 -11.87
CA ASP A 162 17.68 12.46 -13.28
C ASP A 162 18.84 11.49 -13.52
N GLN A 163 18.58 10.35 -14.15
CA GLN A 163 19.59 9.29 -14.35
C GLN A 163 20.67 9.66 -15.38
N THR A 164 20.44 10.68 -16.21
CA THR A 164 21.43 11.08 -17.23
C THR A 164 22.46 12.04 -16.65
N GLN A 165 22.01 12.96 -15.81
CA GLN A 165 22.82 14.01 -15.20
C GLN A 165 23.26 13.65 -13.77
N ASN A 166 22.61 12.68 -13.13
CA ASN A 166 22.74 12.33 -11.72
C ASN A 166 22.56 13.54 -10.80
N ILE A 167 21.56 14.37 -11.10
CA ILE A 167 21.17 15.52 -10.27
C ILE A 167 19.68 15.51 -9.92
N CYS A 168 19.33 16.04 -8.76
CA CYS A 168 17.93 16.21 -8.38
C CYS A 168 17.28 17.33 -9.19
N LEU A 169 16.26 17.00 -9.99
CA LEU A 169 15.41 17.95 -10.69
C LEU A 169 14.08 18.12 -9.97
N ALA A 170 13.41 19.26 -10.16
CA ALA A 170 12.12 19.52 -9.56
C ALA A 170 11.03 18.61 -10.17
N LEU A 171 10.07 18.19 -9.34
CA LEU A 171 8.91 17.46 -9.81
C LEU A 171 8.06 18.30 -10.77
N LYS A 172 7.56 17.66 -11.82
CA LYS A 172 6.77 18.26 -12.89
C LYS A 172 5.30 18.35 -12.49
N SER A 173 4.64 19.45 -12.87
CA SER A 173 3.22 19.66 -12.62
C SER A 173 2.35 18.81 -13.54
N LEU A 174 1.06 18.70 -13.20
CA LEU A 174 0.05 18.08 -14.07
C LEU A 174 0.11 18.61 -15.51
N SER A 175 -0.16 17.73 -16.47
CA SER A 175 -0.08 17.96 -17.93
C SER A 175 1.31 18.30 -18.48
N SER A 176 2.35 18.25 -17.66
CA SER A 176 3.73 18.38 -18.16
C SER A 176 4.21 17.08 -18.78
N SER A 177 5.11 17.18 -19.76
CA SER A 177 5.70 16.00 -20.39
C SER A 177 6.64 15.26 -19.43
N CYS A 178 6.44 13.94 -19.28
CA CYS A 178 7.21 13.06 -18.41
C CYS A 178 7.65 11.79 -19.15
N ALA A 179 8.74 11.18 -18.72
CA ALA A 179 9.16 9.86 -19.21
C ALA A 179 8.85 8.74 -18.20
N ALA A 180 8.70 9.08 -16.92
CA ALA A 180 8.44 8.13 -15.84
C ALA A 180 7.57 8.77 -14.76
N ASP A 181 6.83 7.93 -14.03
CA ASP A 181 5.91 8.32 -12.95
C ASP A 181 6.56 9.24 -11.92
N ARG A 182 7.79 8.92 -11.50
CA ARG A 182 8.57 9.67 -10.50
C ARG A 182 8.87 11.12 -10.88
N GLU A 183 8.79 11.47 -12.15
CA GLU A 183 9.06 12.85 -12.58
C GLU A 183 7.90 13.78 -12.23
N CYS A 184 6.72 13.24 -11.94
CA CYS A 184 5.49 13.97 -11.72
C CYS A 184 5.22 14.18 -10.23
N GLN A 185 4.69 15.35 -9.86
CA GLN A 185 4.17 15.60 -8.50
C GLN A 185 3.06 14.64 -8.09
N SER A 186 2.33 14.09 -9.08
CA SER A 186 1.28 13.11 -8.88
C SER A 186 1.77 11.67 -8.82
N TYR A 187 3.08 11.43 -8.99
CA TYR A 187 3.69 10.11 -9.13
C TYR A 187 3.00 9.24 -10.20
N ASN A 188 2.49 9.88 -11.26
CA ASN A 188 1.79 9.19 -12.32
C ASN A 188 1.98 9.90 -13.68
N CYS A 189 2.59 9.18 -14.61
CA CYS A 189 2.87 9.55 -15.97
C CYS A 189 2.08 8.61 -16.89
N ASN A 190 1.15 9.14 -17.66
CA ASN A 190 0.29 8.31 -18.51
C ASN A 190 1.01 7.83 -19.78
N SER A 191 0.33 6.99 -20.56
CA SER A 191 0.83 6.51 -21.86
C SER A 191 1.01 7.61 -22.93
N ASN A 192 0.48 8.82 -22.70
CA ASN A 192 0.69 9.98 -23.56
C ASN A 192 1.92 10.79 -23.13
N ASN A 193 2.72 10.29 -22.19
CA ASN A 193 3.89 10.94 -21.61
C ASN A 193 3.55 12.26 -20.91
N GLU A 194 2.42 12.30 -20.20
CA GLU A 194 1.97 13.47 -19.44
C GLU A 194 1.68 13.14 -17.98
N CYS A 195 2.02 14.05 -17.08
CA CYS A 195 1.70 13.93 -15.67
C CYS A 195 0.19 14.04 -15.44
N VAL A 196 -0.43 13.01 -14.87
CA VAL A 196 -1.88 12.98 -14.62
C VAL A 196 -2.17 12.66 -13.17
N ILE A 197 -3.42 12.89 -12.76
CA ILE A 197 -3.90 12.48 -11.45
C ILE A 197 -4.03 10.94 -11.46
N PRO A 198 -3.49 10.22 -10.46
CA PRO A 198 -3.54 8.77 -10.42
C PRO A 198 -4.99 8.25 -10.37
N PRO A 199 -5.27 7.07 -10.93
CA PRO A 199 -6.62 6.50 -11.01
C PRO A 199 -7.21 6.16 -9.63
N GLU A 200 -6.37 5.93 -8.62
CA GLU A 200 -6.77 5.65 -7.24
C GLU A 200 -7.08 6.92 -6.42
N SER A 201 -6.91 8.10 -7.01
CA SER A 201 -7.24 9.35 -6.34
C SER A 201 -8.72 9.39 -5.94
N ALA A 202 -8.99 9.92 -4.75
CA ALA A 202 -10.35 10.12 -4.27
C ALA A 202 -11.12 10.94 -5.30
N ILE A 203 -12.10 10.30 -5.95
CA ILE A 203 -12.93 10.97 -6.95
C ILE A 203 -13.73 12.03 -6.21
N HIS A 204 -13.33 13.29 -6.36
CA HIS A 204 -14.11 14.41 -5.86
C HIS A 204 -15.38 14.54 -6.69
N VAL A 205 -16.44 13.87 -6.21
CA VAL A 205 -17.75 13.92 -6.83
C VAL A 205 -18.26 15.36 -6.76
N ALA A 206 -18.70 15.90 -7.90
CA ALA A 206 -19.19 17.26 -7.97
C ALA A 206 -20.37 17.47 -7.00
N ARG A 207 -20.42 18.62 -6.33
CA ARG A 207 -21.40 18.93 -5.27
C ARG A 207 -22.87 18.71 -5.69
N TRP A 208 -23.19 18.92 -6.96
CA TRP A 208 -24.55 18.74 -7.50
C TRP A 208 -25.04 17.29 -7.45
N ILE A 209 -24.13 16.31 -7.50
CA ILE A 209 -24.49 14.88 -7.43
C ILE A 209 -25.06 14.55 -6.05
N TYR A 210 -24.48 15.10 -4.97
CA TYR A 210 -25.03 14.94 -3.62
C TYR A 210 -26.44 15.50 -3.49
N VAL A 211 -26.73 16.63 -4.16
CA VAL A 211 -28.06 17.22 -4.18
C VAL A 211 -29.07 16.29 -4.87
N LEU A 212 -28.71 15.72 -6.02
CA LEU A 212 -29.60 14.80 -6.73
C LEU A 212 -29.85 13.51 -5.97
N VAL A 213 -28.81 12.92 -5.37
CA VAL A 213 -28.94 11.71 -4.55
C VAL A 213 -29.83 12.00 -3.33
N GLY A 214 -29.65 13.14 -2.67
CA GLY A 214 -30.49 13.56 -1.54
C GLY A 214 -31.97 13.73 -1.91
N LEU A 215 -32.26 14.33 -3.07
CA LEU A 215 -33.62 14.45 -3.59
C LEU A 215 -34.23 13.09 -3.96
N GLY A 216 -33.44 12.20 -4.56
CA GLY A 216 -33.86 10.84 -4.89
C GLY A 216 -34.25 10.03 -3.65
N LEU A 217 -33.42 10.07 -2.60
CA LEU A 217 -33.72 9.41 -1.33
C LEU A 217 -34.97 9.99 -0.65
N SER A 218 -35.11 11.32 -0.66
CA SER A 218 -36.25 12.01 -0.04
C SER A 218 -37.57 11.67 -0.75
N THR A 219 -37.57 11.62 -2.08
CA THR A 219 -38.75 11.25 -2.87
C THR A 219 -39.11 9.78 -2.71
N ALA A 220 -38.12 8.88 -2.66
CA ALA A 220 -38.34 7.47 -2.36
C ALA A 220 -38.95 7.26 -0.96
N MET A 221 -38.42 7.93 0.07
CA MET A 221 -39.00 7.86 1.43
C MET A 221 -40.43 8.39 1.46
N ALA A 222 -40.70 9.54 0.83
CA ALA A 222 -42.04 10.12 0.80
C ALA A 222 -43.06 9.24 0.08
N THR A 223 -42.67 8.63 -1.05
CA THR A 223 -43.54 7.73 -1.82
C THR A 223 -43.86 6.44 -1.06
N ILE A 224 -42.87 5.82 -0.40
CA ILE A 224 -43.08 4.63 0.44
C ILE A 224 -44.03 4.96 1.59
N LEU A 225 -43.82 6.07 2.30
CA LEU A 225 -44.70 6.50 3.39
C LEU A 225 -46.13 6.76 2.91
N ALA A 226 -46.31 7.41 1.76
CA ALA A 226 -47.62 7.64 1.18
C ALA A 226 -48.35 6.34 0.83
N ILE A 227 -47.65 5.36 0.22
CA ILE A 227 -48.22 4.04 -0.09
C ILE A 227 -48.63 3.31 1.18
N LEU A 228 -47.79 3.30 2.22
CA LEU A 228 -48.09 2.64 3.50
C LEU A 228 -49.32 3.27 4.17
N ILE A 229 -49.45 4.59 4.16
CA ILE A 229 -50.62 5.29 4.70
C ILE A 229 -51.89 4.90 3.93
N LEU A 230 -51.82 4.88 2.59
CA LEU A 230 -52.97 4.48 1.76
C LEU A 230 -53.39 3.02 2.02
N MET A 231 -52.43 2.11 2.14
CA MET A 231 -52.69 0.70 2.45
C MET A 231 -53.29 0.54 3.85
N HIS A 232 -52.75 1.21 4.85
CA HIS A 232 -53.26 1.17 6.22
C HIS A 232 -54.69 1.70 6.31
N ASN A 233 -54.98 2.83 5.65
CA ASN A 233 -56.33 3.39 5.61
C ASN A 233 -57.32 2.44 4.91
N ARG A 234 -56.91 1.77 3.83
CA ARG A 234 -57.72 0.75 3.17
C ARG A 234 -57.99 -0.45 4.08
N ALA A 235 -56.98 -0.93 4.79
CA ALA A 235 -57.10 -2.04 5.73
C ALA A 235 -58.02 -1.70 6.92
N GLN A 236 -57.88 -0.50 7.49
CA GLN A 236 -58.79 -0.02 8.55
C GLN A 236 -60.23 0.10 8.08
N ASN A 237 -60.47 0.61 6.87
CA ASN A 237 -61.82 0.70 6.31
C ASN A 237 -62.43 -0.69 6.10
N ALA A 238 -61.66 -1.66 5.60
CA ALA A 238 -62.12 -3.04 5.46
C ALA A 238 -62.48 -3.66 6.82
N HIS A 239 -61.67 -3.45 7.85
CA HIS A 239 -61.95 -3.94 9.21
C HIS A 239 -63.20 -3.29 9.83
N ARG A 240 -63.44 -1.99 9.58
CA ARG A 240 -64.66 -1.30 10.01
C ARG A 240 -65.91 -1.90 9.37
N ILE A 241 -65.86 -2.17 8.07
CA ILE A 241 -66.98 -2.80 7.33
C ILE A 241 -67.28 -4.19 7.90
N MET A 242 -66.26 -5.03 8.14
CA MET A 242 -66.47 -6.36 8.73
C MET A 242 -67.13 -6.29 10.12
N LEU A 243 -66.68 -5.37 10.99
CA LEU A 243 -67.29 -5.19 12.31
C LEU A 243 -68.77 -4.80 12.23
N GLU A 244 -69.13 -3.91 11.31
CA GLU A 244 -70.53 -3.51 11.11
C GLU A 244 -71.41 -4.68 10.64
N GLU A 245 -70.88 -5.58 9.81
CA GLU A 245 -71.57 -6.81 9.39
C GLU A 245 -71.76 -7.76 10.58
N TYR A 246 -70.72 -8.01 11.38
CA TYR A 246 -70.81 -8.84 12.59
C TYR A 246 -71.89 -8.34 13.57
N TYR A 247 -72.02 -7.01 13.76
CA TYR A 247 -73.03 -6.44 14.65
C TYR A 247 -74.47 -6.53 14.11
N LYS A 248 -74.66 -6.69 12.79
CA LYS A 248 -76.00 -6.85 12.18
C LYS A 248 -76.52 -8.29 12.26
N GLU A 249 -75.64 -9.26 12.44
CA GLU A 249 -76.00 -10.69 12.50
C GLU A 249 -76.38 -11.17 13.92
N GLN A 250 -76.16 -10.36 14.96
CA GLN A 250 -76.61 -10.60 16.35
C GLN A 250 -77.98 -9.99 16.63
#